data_AF-Q16J90-F1
#
_entry.id   AF-Q16J90-F1
#
_cell.length_a   1.000
_cell.length_b   1.000
_cell.length_c   1.000
_cell.angle_alpha   90.00
_cell.angle_beta   90.00
_cell.angle_gamma   90.00
#
_symmetry.space_group_name_H-M   'P 1'
#
loop_
_entity.id
_entity.type
_entity.pdbx_description
1 polymer ?
#
loop_
_entity_poly.entity_id
_entity_poly.type
_entity_poly.pdbx_seq_one_letter_code
_entity_poly.pdbx_strand_id
1 'polypeptide(L)'
;MVIMTAELRAQILDYHNRQRSLLASGKLPGYLPAAKMPTLQWDLELQYLAEANARSCEYGHDKCRNTNWSKYVGQNIGVLRFFGLKITKQESMKYFMDAWFNEYAYAHPYVDSYPKHYNGPQIGHFTQIVSDRTIKIGCGMVTYNTYNGDLWTNDYFVCNYSFTNIIGQPAYTKGAAASQCTTGPSLTYPGLCN
;
A
#
# COMPACT_ATOMS: atom_id res chain seq x y z
N MET A 1 18.35 2.77 9.09
CA MET A 1 16.87 2.72 9.06
C MET A 1 16.30 4.08 9.33
N VAL A 2 15.20 4.41 8.67
CA VAL A 2 14.38 5.57 9.00
C VAL A 2 13.46 5.20 10.16
N ILE A 3 13.45 6.00 11.23
CA ILE A 3 12.58 5.76 12.39
C ILE A 3 11.14 6.10 12.00
N MET A 4 10.22 5.13 12.11
CA MET A 4 8.80 5.35 11.83
C MET A 4 8.10 5.96 13.05
N THR A 5 8.17 7.29 13.17
CA THR A 5 7.57 8.05 14.28
C THR A 5 6.03 7.97 14.28
N ALA A 6 5.37 8.42 15.34
CA ALA A 6 3.90 8.47 15.37
C ALA A 6 3.32 9.33 14.23
N GLU A 7 3.98 10.43 13.91
CA GLU A 7 3.60 11.37 12.87
C GLU A 7 3.74 10.74 11.49
N LEU A 8 4.85 10.04 11.21
CA LEU A 8 5.04 9.34 9.93
C LEU A 8 4.02 8.22 9.75
N ARG A 9 3.76 7.42 10.80
CA ARG A 9 2.71 6.39 10.78
C ARG A 9 1.35 6.99 10.46
N ALA A 10 0.99 8.09 11.12
CA ALA A 10 -0.25 8.79 10.89
C ALA A 10 -0.36 9.34 9.45
N GLN A 11 0.72 9.90 8.90
CA GLN A 11 0.75 10.39 7.52
C GLN A 11 0.56 9.28 6.48
N ILE A 12 1.26 8.16 6.63
CA ILE A 12 1.13 7.00 5.74
C ILE A 12 -0.29 6.43 5.83
N LEU A 13 -0.83 6.29 7.05
CA LEU A 13 -2.15 5.75 7.29
C LEU A 13 -3.25 6.67 6.70
N ASP A 14 -3.16 7.97 6.95
CA ASP A 14 -4.09 8.97 6.41
C ASP A 14 -4.06 8.99 4.88
N TYR A 15 -2.87 8.92 4.27
CA TYR A 15 -2.73 8.81 2.83
C TYR A 15 -3.51 7.61 2.28
N HIS A 16 -3.24 6.41 2.81
CA HIS A 16 -3.90 5.19 2.34
C HIS A 16 -5.42 5.26 2.51
N ASN A 17 -5.90 5.76 3.65
CA ASN A 17 -7.33 5.89 3.91
C ASN A 17 -8.00 6.93 3.01
N ARG A 18 -7.34 8.05 2.68
CA ARG A 18 -7.85 9.01 1.67
C ARG A 18 -7.99 8.39 0.29
N GLN A 19 -6.98 7.63 -0.16
CA GLN A 19 -7.04 6.97 -1.47
C GLN A 19 -8.11 5.89 -1.53
N ARG A 20 -8.23 5.08 -0.46
CA ARG A 20 -9.32 4.10 -0.32
C ARG A 20 -10.69 4.77 -0.30
N SER A 21 -10.82 5.90 0.40
CA SER A 21 -12.05 6.69 0.47
C SER A 21 -12.44 7.28 -0.88
N LEU A 22 -11.46 7.75 -1.67
CA LEU A 22 -11.67 8.25 -3.04
C LEU A 22 -12.32 7.18 -3.92
N LEU A 23 -11.78 5.97 -3.93
CA LEU A 23 -12.36 4.84 -4.67
C LEU A 23 -13.71 4.41 -4.07
N ALA A 24 -13.76 4.18 -2.76
CA ALA A 24 -14.95 3.64 -2.09
C ALA A 24 -16.18 4.56 -2.22
N SER A 25 -15.95 5.87 -2.31
CA SER A 25 -16.99 6.88 -2.56
C SER A 25 -17.41 7.00 -4.04
N GLY A 26 -16.81 6.23 -4.95
CA GLY A 26 -17.06 6.34 -6.40
C GLY A 26 -16.50 7.61 -7.04
N LYS A 27 -15.52 8.26 -6.41
CA LYS A 27 -14.91 9.51 -6.90
C LYS A 27 -13.68 9.29 -7.77
N LEU A 28 -13.12 8.07 -7.78
CA LEU A 28 -12.02 7.70 -8.66
C LEU A 28 -12.57 7.35 -10.06
N PRO A 29 -12.21 8.08 -11.13
CA PRO A 29 -12.75 7.85 -12.47
C PRO A 29 -12.51 6.42 -12.95
N GLY A 30 -13.54 5.83 -13.55
CA GLY A 30 -13.53 4.44 -14.01
C GLY A 30 -13.89 3.42 -12.93
N TYR A 31 -13.80 3.73 -11.63
CA TYR A 31 -14.04 2.74 -10.58
C TYR A 31 -15.43 2.88 -9.97
N LEU A 32 -16.09 1.75 -9.75
CA LEU A 32 -17.36 1.71 -9.02
C LEU A 32 -17.12 1.83 -7.51
N PRO A 33 -18.07 2.41 -6.75
CA PRO A 33 -17.95 2.52 -5.29
C PRO A 33 -17.84 1.15 -4.62
N ALA A 34 -17.30 1.13 -3.39
CA ALA A 34 -17.07 -0.08 -2.62
C ALA A 34 -18.12 -0.25 -1.51
N ALA A 35 -18.69 -1.45 -1.41
CA ALA A 35 -19.75 -1.73 -0.45
C ALA A 35 -19.26 -1.76 1.01
N LYS A 36 -18.00 -2.16 1.24
CA LYS A 36 -17.47 -2.47 2.57
C LYS A 36 -15.95 -2.26 2.70
N MET A 37 -15.43 -1.14 2.19
CA MET A 37 -13.99 -0.84 2.29
C MET A 37 -13.62 -0.45 3.74
N PRO A 38 -12.81 -1.21 4.49
CA PRO A 38 -12.48 -0.86 5.87
C PRO A 38 -11.49 0.30 5.94
N THR A 39 -11.62 1.11 7.00
CA THR A 39 -10.59 2.07 7.42
C THR A 39 -9.39 1.30 7.95
N LEU A 40 -8.21 1.54 7.37
CA LEU A 40 -6.99 0.87 7.79
C LEU A 40 -6.56 1.35 9.17
N GLN A 41 -6.00 0.42 9.94
CA GLN A 41 -5.30 0.69 11.19
C GLN A 41 -3.80 0.36 11.04
N TRP A 42 -2.96 1.08 11.79
CA TRP A 42 -1.53 0.76 11.83
C TRP A 42 -1.28 -0.48 12.68
N ASP A 43 -0.38 -1.35 12.22
CA ASP A 43 0.02 -2.56 12.93
C ASP A 43 1.55 -2.63 13.09
N LEU A 44 1.99 -2.76 14.34
CA LEU A 44 3.41 -2.73 14.70
C LEU A 44 4.15 -4.00 14.30
N GLU A 45 3.47 -5.15 14.24
CA GLU A 45 4.07 -6.41 13.78
C GLU A 45 4.31 -6.36 12.27
N LEU A 46 3.32 -5.88 11.49
CA LEU A 46 3.51 -5.64 10.05
C LEU A 46 4.63 -4.64 9.75
N GLN A 47 4.72 -3.56 10.55
CA GLN A 47 5.81 -2.59 10.46
C GLN A 47 7.15 -3.28 10.72
N TYR A 48 7.28 -4.04 11.80
CA TYR A 48 8.52 -4.73 12.15
C TYR A 48 9.00 -5.64 11.02
N LEU A 49 8.08 -6.40 10.41
CA LEU A 49 8.39 -7.25 9.27
C LEU A 49 8.78 -6.44 8.01
N ALA A 50 8.11 -5.31 7.76
CA ALA A 50 8.46 -4.42 6.64
C ALA A 50 9.86 -3.80 6.83
N GLU A 51 10.19 -3.42 8.06
CA GLU A 51 11.53 -2.95 8.44
C GLU A 51 12.58 -4.05 8.29
N ALA A 52 12.26 -5.30 8.63
CA ALA A 52 13.16 -6.43 8.45
C ALA A 52 13.50 -6.66 6.97
N ASN A 53 12.50 -6.62 6.07
CA ASN A 53 12.75 -6.65 4.63
C ASN A 53 13.61 -5.46 4.19
N ALA A 54 13.22 -4.24 4.56
CA ALA A 54 13.95 -3.02 4.18
C ALA A 54 15.44 -3.08 4.60
N ARG A 55 15.75 -3.60 5.80
CA ARG A 55 17.13 -3.72 6.31
C ARG A 55 18.04 -4.59 5.45
N SER A 56 17.50 -5.49 4.63
CA SER A 56 18.31 -6.30 3.70
C SER A 56 19.05 -5.43 2.68
N CYS A 57 18.53 -4.25 2.35
CA CYS A 57 18.99 -3.42 1.24
C CYS A 57 18.95 -4.14 -0.12
N GLU A 58 18.22 -5.25 -0.22
CA GLU A 58 18.02 -6.04 -1.43
C GLU A 58 16.60 -5.75 -1.94
N TYR A 59 16.50 -5.17 -3.14
CA TYR A 59 15.19 -4.87 -3.71
C TYR A 59 14.48 -6.16 -4.11
N GLY A 60 13.51 -6.57 -3.30
CA GLY A 60 12.72 -7.76 -3.56
C GLY A 60 11.63 -7.98 -2.53
N HIS A 61 10.68 -8.86 -2.87
CA HIS A 61 9.72 -9.34 -1.90
C HIS A 61 10.37 -10.43 -1.04
N ASP A 62 10.22 -10.34 0.27
CA ASP A 62 10.53 -11.43 1.18
C ASP A 62 9.57 -12.62 0.96
N LYS A 63 10.10 -13.83 1.13
CA LYS A 63 9.36 -15.08 0.89
C LYS A 63 8.29 -15.32 1.95
N CYS A 64 8.60 -15.03 3.21
CA CYS A 64 7.71 -15.26 4.36
C CYS A 64 7.57 -13.98 5.17
N ARG A 65 6.33 -13.56 5.39
CA ARG A 65 5.96 -12.38 6.18
C ARG A 65 4.60 -12.52 6.86
N ASN A 66 4.12 -13.76 7.00
CA ASN A 66 2.89 -14.06 7.70
C ASN A 66 3.04 -13.78 9.20
N THR A 67 1.93 -13.42 9.84
CA THR A 67 1.81 -13.31 11.29
C THR A 67 0.91 -14.42 11.83
N ASN A 68 0.78 -14.53 13.15
CA ASN A 68 -0.15 -15.48 13.76
C ASN A 68 -1.62 -15.18 13.40
N TRP A 69 -1.94 -13.90 13.16
CA TRP A 69 -3.31 -13.45 12.89
C TRP A 69 -3.57 -13.16 11.39
N SER A 70 -2.53 -12.99 10.57
CA SER A 70 -2.65 -12.86 9.12
C SER A 70 -1.70 -13.81 8.39
N LYS A 71 -2.29 -14.82 7.73
CA LYS A 71 -1.56 -15.81 6.95
C LYS A 71 -1.13 -15.33 5.57
N TYR A 72 -1.79 -14.30 5.03
CA TYR A 72 -1.67 -13.88 3.63
C TYR A 72 -1.22 -12.42 3.53
N VAL A 73 -0.19 -12.03 4.28
CA VAL A 73 0.29 -10.65 4.32
C VAL A 73 0.80 -10.21 2.94
N GLY A 74 0.19 -9.17 2.38
CA GLY A 74 0.60 -8.52 1.14
C GLY A 74 1.77 -7.55 1.36
N GLN A 75 2.39 -7.09 0.27
CA GLN A 75 3.54 -6.17 0.36
C GLN A 75 3.65 -5.30 -0.88
N ASN A 76 3.82 -4.00 -0.67
CA ASN A 76 4.28 -3.06 -1.70
C ASN A 76 5.73 -2.67 -1.39
N ILE A 77 6.56 -2.59 -2.43
CA ILE A 77 7.98 -2.21 -2.31
C ILE A 77 8.37 -1.19 -3.37
N GLY A 78 9.30 -0.29 -3.03
CA GLY A 78 9.79 0.73 -3.95
C GLY A 78 11.18 1.19 -3.54
N VAL A 79 12.07 1.39 -4.53
CA VAL A 79 13.39 1.98 -4.30
C VAL A 79 13.58 3.22 -5.16
N LEU A 80 13.98 4.31 -4.53
CA LEU A 80 14.25 5.59 -5.16
C LEU A 80 15.75 5.82 -5.08
N ARG A 81 16.39 5.90 -6.26
CA ARG A 81 17.84 6.08 -6.39
C ARG A 81 18.12 7.48 -6.90
N PHE A 82 18.94 8.24 -6.17
CA PHE A 82 19.25 9.61 -6.53
C PHE A 82 20.67 10.02 -6.13
N PHE A 83 21.22 10.98 -6.86
CA PHE A 83 22.53 11.58 -6.65
C PHE A 83 22.42 13.10 -6.77
N GLY A 84 23.12 13.84 -5.91
CA GLY A 84 23.14 15.31 -5.95
C GLY A 84 21.84 16.03 -5.55
N LEU A 85 20.77 15.29 -5.22
CA LEU A 85 19.48 15.83 -4.80
C LEU A 85 19.31 15.77 -3.28
N LYS A 86 18.65 16.79 -2.72
CA LYS A 86 18.19 16.80 -1.31
C LYS A 86 16.73 16.40 -1.27
N ILE A 87 16.45 15.12 -1.02
CA ILE A 87 15.10 14.57 -0.90
C ILE A 87 14.88 14.15 0.56
N THR A 88 13.81 14.65 1.18
CA THR A 88 13.39 14.25 2.53
C THR A 88 12.74 12.87 2.50
N LYS A 89 12.71 12.18 3.65
CA LYS A 89 12.11 10.83 3.70
C LYS A 89 10.61 10.86 3.48
N GLN A 90 9.94 11.94 3.90
CA GLN A 90 8.53 12.18 3.64
C GLN A 90 8.25 12.34 2.15
N GLU A 91 9.09 13.06 1.41
CA GLU A 91 8.97 13.18 -0.05
C GLU A 91 9.17 11.83 -0.74
N SER A 92 10.18 11.05 -0.34
CA SER A 92 10.38 9.70 -0.86
C SER A 92 9.17 8.79 -0.60
N MET A 93 8.65 8.76 0.64
CA MET A 93 7.46 7.97 0.99
C MET A 93 6.23 8.39 0.18
N LYS A 94 5.99 9.70 0.08
CA LYS A 94 4.88 10.25 -0.71
C LYS A 94 5.00 9.86 -2.18
N TYR A 95 6.19 9.97 -2.76
CA TYR A 95 6.45 9.57 -4.14
C TYR A 95 6.07 8.11 -4.40
N PHE A 96 6.47 7.18 -3.53
CA PHE A 96 6.09 5.78 -3.68
C PHE A 96 4.60 5.56 -3.56
N MET A 97 3.95 6.14 -2.54
CA MET A 97 2.52 5.98 -2.34
C MET A 97 1.71 6.54 -3.52
N ASP A 98 2.13 7.68 -4.08
CA ASP A 98 1.55 8.25 -5.29
C ASP A 98 1.78 7.35 -6.51
N ALA A 99 3.00 6.86 -6.72
CA ALA A 99 3.33 5.97 -7.83
C ALA A 99 2.51 4.66 -7.77
N TRP A 100 2.44 4.03 -6.60
CA TRP A 100 1.65 2.83 -6.34
C TRP A 100 0.16 3.06 -6.58
N PHE A 101 -0.39 4.19 -6.14
CA PHE A 101 -1.80 4.47 -6.35
C PHE A 101 -2.11 4.82 -7.81
N ASN A 102 -1.22 5.54 -8.51
CA ASN A 102 -1.39 5.95 -9.91
C ASN A 102 -1.48 4.80 -10.91
N GLU A 103 -1.12 3.58 -10.50
CA GLU A 103 -1.41 2.35 -11.25
C GLU A 103 -2.91 2.13 -11.51
N TYR A 104 -3.80 2.88 -10.84
CA TYR A 104 -5.24 2.89 -11.14
C TYR A 104 -5.53 3.12 -12.62
N ALA A 105 -4.67 3.82 -13.34
CA ALA A 105 -4.82 4.07 -14.78
C ALA A 105 -4.84 2.77 -15.61
N TYR A 106 -4.22 1.69 -15.11
CA TYR A 106 -4.09 0.42 -15.80
C TYR A 106 -4.83 -0.73 -15.09
N ALA A 107 -5.19 -0.56 -13.82
CA ALA A 107 -5.75 -1.63 -13.00
C ALA A 107 -7.26 -1.89 -13.21
N HIS A 108 -7.99 -0.99 -13.89
CA HIS A 108 -9.45 -1.05 -13.99
C HIS A 108 -9.99 -2.41 -14.51
N PRO A 109 -9.42 -3.04 -15.56
CA PRO A 109 -9.88 -4.34 -16.03
C PRO A 109 -9.64 -5.51 -15.06
N TYR A 110 -8.86 -5.30 -14.00
CA TYR A 110 -8.29 -6.35 -13.17
C TYR A 110 -8.75 -6.28 -11.70
N VAL A 111 -9.52 -5.26 -11.31
CA VAL A 111 -10.03 -5.15 -9.93
C VAL A 111 -11.14 -6.14 -9.59
N ASP A 112 -11.84 -6.67 -10.58
CA ASP A 112 -12.88 -7.69 -10.37
C ASP A 112 -12.30 -9.11 -10.30
N SER A 113 -11.14 -9.32 -10.93
CA SER A 113 -10.48 -10.62 -10.99
C SER A 113 -8.99 -10.41 -11.23
N TYR A 114 -8.18 -10.64 -10.18
CA TYR A 114 -6.74 -10.44 -10.28
C TYR A 114 -6.10 -11.44 -11.26
N PRO A 115 -5.27 -11.00 -12.22
CA PRO A 115 -4.77 -11.85 -13.30
C PRO A 115 -3.70 -12.87 -12.84
N LYS A 116 -3.70 -14.05 -13.46
CA LYS A 116 -2.73 -15.14 -13.18
C LYS A 116 -1.38 -14.96 -13.87
N HIS A 117 -1.40 -14.48 -15.12
CA HIS A 117 -0.22 -14.34 -15.99
C HIS A 117 -0.19 -12.95 -16.61
N TYR A 118 -0.23 -11.95 -15.75
CA TYR A 118 -0.28 -10.56 -16.18
C TYR A 118 1.04 -10.13 -16.81
N ASN A 119 0.95 -9.57 -18.01
CA ASN A 119 2.07 -8.96 -18.72
C ASN A 119 1.64 -7.57 -19.17
N GLY A 120 2.03 -6.54 -18.42
CA GLY A 120 1.61 -5.16 -18.63
C GLY A 120 2.17 -4.21 -17.56
N PRO A 121 1.74 -2.94 -17.57
CA PRO A 121 2.11 -1.95 -16.55
C PRO A 121 1.77 -2.42 -15.14
N GLN A 122 2.52 -2.02 -14.12
CA GLN A 122 2.23 -2.44 -12.74
C GLN A 122 0.80 -2.06 -12.33
N ILE A 123 0.11 -3.01 -11.70
CA ILE A 123 -1.25 -2.86 -11.14
C ILE A 123 -1.35 -3.41 -9.70
N GLY A 124 -0.32 -4.13 -9.28
CA GLY A 124 -0.31 -4.90 -8.04
C GLY A 124 -0.32 -3.99 -6.81
N HIS A 125 0.37 -2.86 -6.88
CA HIS A 125 0.48 -1.96 -5.74
C HIS A 125 -0.83 -1.22 -5.50
N PHE A 126 -1.49 -0.75 -6.57
CA PHE A 126 -2.82 -0.14 -6.46
C PHE A 126 -3.86 -1.13 -5.93
N THR A 127 -3.98 -2.31 -6.54
CA THR A 127 -4.94 -3.35 -6.12
C THR A 127 -4.74 -3.76 -4.66
N GLN A 128 -3.50 -3.76 -4.18
CA GLN A 128 -3.17 -4.00 -2.78
C GLN A 128 -3.64 -2.86 -1.86
N ILE A 129 -3.45 -1.60 -2.26
CA ILE A 129 -3.92 -0.41 -1.53
C ILE A 129 -5.45 -0.41 -1.41
N VAL A 130 -6.16 -0.78 -2.47
CA VAL A 130 -7.64 -0.74 -2.53
C VAL A 130 -8.30 -2.08 -2.20
N SER A 131 -7.58 -3.01 -1.56
CA SER A 131 -8.16 -4.28 -1.16
C SER A 131 -9.14 -4.11 0.02
N ASP A 132 -10.39 -4.54 -0.13
CA ASP A 132 -11.38 -4.50 0.97
C ASP A 132 -11.16 -5.59 2.02
N ARG A 133 -10.24 -6.53 1.75
CA ARG A 133 -9.80 -7.58 2.68
C ARG A 133 -8.63 -7.13 3.56
N THR A 134 -7.99 -6.02 3.22
CA THR A 134 -6.92 -5.43 4.03
C THR A 134 -7.53 -4.51 5.08
N ILE A 135 -7.25 -4.80 6.35
CA ILE A 135 -7.71 -4.02 7.51
C ILE A 135 -6.56 -3.34 8.26
N LYS A 136 -5.33 -3.82 8.08
CA LYS A 136 -4.15 -3.30 8.76
C LYS A 136 -2.97 -3.13 7.82
N ILE A 137 -2.13 -2.15 8.11
CA ILE A 137 -0.90 -1.82 7.39
C ILE A 137 0.24 -1.53 8.37
N GLY A 138 1.47 -1.87 7.99
CA GLY A 138 2.67 -1.38 8.65
C GLY A 138 3.83 -1.26 7.66
N CYS A 139 4.58 -0.17 7.73
CA CYS A 139 5.62 0.13 6.75
C CYS A 139 6.98 0.42 7.40
N GLY A 140 8.06 0.18 6.65
CA GLY A 140 9.44 0.45 7.03
C GLY A 140 10.24 1.06 5.88
N MET A 141 11.25 1.85 6.19
CA MET A 141 12.17 2.42 5.19
C MET A 141 13.62 2.33 5.64
N VAL A 142 14.52 1.99 4.72
CA VAL A 142 15.96 2.14 4.88
C VAL A 142 16.51 3.17 3.89
N THR A 143 17.55 3.88 4.29
CA THR A 143 18.41 4.65 3.40
C THR A 143 19.80 4.03 3.42
N TYR A 144 20.37 3.74 2.25
CA TYR A 144 21.72 3.21 2.10
C TYR A 144 22.39 3.75 0.84
N ASN A 145 23.73 3.77 0.85
CA ASN A 145 24.50 4.31 -0.27
C ASN A 145 25.09 3.20 -1.14
N THR A 146 25.19 3.46 -2.44
CA THR A 146 25.88 2.61 -3.41
C THR A 146 26.84 3.46 -4.26
N TYR A 147 27.92 2.86 -4.74
CA TYR A 147 28.92 3.56 -5.56
C TYR A 147 29.05 2.92 -6.94
N ASN A 148 28.98 3.73 -8.01
CA ASN A 148 29.17 3.30 -9.41
C ASN A 148 29.93 4.35 -10.24
N GLY A 149 30.83 5.10 -9.60
CA GLY A 149 31.46 6.31 -10.13
C GLY A 149 31.03 7.54 -9.34
N ASP A 150 29.75 7.60 -8.98
CA ASP A 150 29.15 8.59 -8.09
C ASP A 150 28.58 7.93 -6.82
N LEU A 151 28.41 8.70 -5.74
CA LEU A 151 27.81 8.24 -4.49
C LEU A 151 26.27 8.37 -4.54
N TRP A 152 25.57 7.28 -4.84
CA TRP A 152 24.11 7.26 -4.91
C TRP A 152 23.48 6.98 -3.56
N THR A 153 22.39 7.69 -3.27
CA THR A 153 21.50 7.41 -2.14
C THR A 153 20.33 6.55 -2.63
N ASN A 154 20.01 5.49 -1.89
CA ASN A 154 18.87 4.62 -2.13
C ASN A 154 17.92 4.72 -0.95
N ASP A 155 16.69 5.18 -1.19
CA ASP A 155 15.58 5.06 -0.24
C ASP A 155 14.73 3.86 -0.63
N TYR A 156 14.75 2.83 0.21
CA TYR A 156 13.98 1.60 -0.01
C TYR A 156 12.82 1.52 0.99
N PHE A 157 11.60 1.60 0.46
CA PHE A 157 10.34 1.66 1.21
C PHE A 157 9.54 0.38 1.03
N VAL A 158 9.04 -0.16 2.13
CA VAL A 158 8.26 -1.40 2.17
C VAL A 158 7.01 -1.15 3.01
N CYS A 159 5.83 -1.52 2.50
CA CYS A 159 4.58 -1.55 3.25
C CYS A 159 4.00 -2.96 3.22
N ASN A 160 3.79 -3.55 4.39
CA ASN A 160 3.07 -4.80 4.55
C ASN A 160 1.59 -4.55 4.84
N TYR A 161 0.73 -5.35 4.22
CA TYR A 161 -0.73 -5.26 4.31
C TYR A 161 -1.29 -6.55 4.88
N SER A 162 -2.32 -6.49 5.71
CA SER A 162 -2.89 -7.68 6.37
C SER A 162 -3.49 -8.73 5.43
N PHE A 163 -3.57 -8.46 4.14
CA PHE A 163 -4.05 -9.39 3.13
C PHE A 163 -3.35 -9.10 1.80
N THR A 164 -3.27 -10.08 0.90
CA THR A 164 -2.59 -9.97 -0.39
C THR A 164 -3.54 -10.07 -1.58
N ASN A 165 -3.11 -9.65 -2.76
CA ASN A 165 -3.82 -9.91 -3.99
C ASN A 165 -3.86 -11.42 -4.27
N ILE A 166 -5.06 -11.95 -4.55
CA ILE A 166 -5.25 -13.37 -4.86
C ILE A 166 -5.76 -13.49 -6.29
N ILE A 167 -5.07 -14.30 -7.09
CA ILE A 167 -5.44 -14.59 -8.48
C ILE A 167 -6.90 -15.05 -8.56
N GLY A 168 -7.65 -14.48 -9.50
CA GLY A 168 -9.06 -14.77 -9.75
C GLY A 168 -10.03 -14.15 -8.75
N GLN A 169 -9.55 -13.45 -7.72
CA GLN A 169 -10.37 -12.79 -6.72
C GLN A 169 -10.42 -11.28 -6.96
N PRO A 170 -11.54 -10.62 -6.60
CA PRO A 170 -11.63 -9.16 -6.68
C PRO A 170 -10.72 -8.48 -5.65
N ALA A 171 -10.26 -7.28 -5.98
CA ALA A 171 -9.61 -6.38 -5.03
C ALA A 171 -10.62 -5.89 -3.99
N TYR A 172 -11.83 -5.50 -4.42
CA TYR A 172 -12.88 -5.01 -3.54
C TYR A 172 -14.28 -5.41 -4.00
N THR A 173 -15.22 -5.40 -3.08
CA THR A 173 -16.64 -5.65 -3.33
C THR A 173 -17.31 -4.37 -3.82
N LYS A 174 -17.74 -4.35 -5.08
CA LYS A 174 -18.51 -3.25 -5.67
C LYS A 174 -19.92 -3.15 -5.04
N GLY A 175 -20.40 -1.93 -4.83
CA GLY A 175 -21.76 -1.66 -4.36
C GLY A 175 -21.90 -0.23 -3.85
N ALA A 176 -23.10 0.16 -3.39
CA ALA A 176 -23.30 1.48 -2.81
C ALA A 176 -22.33 1.70 -1.64
N ALA A 177 -21.73 2.88 -1.56
CA ALA A 177 -20.68 3.19 -0.59
C ALA A 177 -21.14 2.87 0.84
N ALA A 178 -20.33 2.12 1.58
CA ALA A 178 -20.60 1.67 2.96
C ALA A 178 -21.89 0.85 3.18
N SER A 179 -22.59 0.40 2.13
CA SER A 179 -23.85 -0.36 2.23
C SER A 179 -23.74 -1.71 2.94
N GLN A 180 -22.53 -2.26 3.05
CA GLN A 180 -22.23 -3.52 3.73
C GLN A 180 -21.27 -3.35 4.91
N CYS A 181 -21.09 -2.13 5.44
CA CYS A 181 -20.33 -1.92 6.67
C CYS A 181 -21.11 -2.45 7.89
N THR A 182 -20.52 -3.39 8.62
CA THR A 182 -21.17 -4.01 9.80
C THR A 182 -21.10 -3.15 11.07
N THR A 183 -20.11 -2.26 11.14
CA THR A 183 -19.79 -1.37 12.27
C THR A 183 -20.14 0.09 11.99
N GLY A 184 -20.82 0.34 10.86
CA GLY A 184 -21.17 1.67 10.39
C GLY A 184 -20.08 2.33 9.52
N PRO A 185 -20.43 3.44 8.85
CA PRO A 185 -19.50 4.19 8.00
C PRO A 185 -18.50 5.00 8.84
N SER A 186 -17.32 5.22 8.30
CA SER A 186 -16.32 6.11 8.89
C SER A 186 -16.76 7.56 8.87
N LEU A 187 -16.59 8.23 10.01
CA LEU A 187 -16.88 9.66 10.14
C LEU A 187 -15.79 10.54 9.52
N THR A 188 -14.56 10.02 9.42
CA THR A 188 -13.40 10.75 8.91
C THR A 188 -13.19 10.50 7.42
N TYR A 189 -13.47 9.28 6.95
CA TYR A 189 -13.18 8.84 5.59
C TYR A 189 -14.47 8.38 4.88
N PRO A 190 -15.14 9.25 4.10
CA PRO A 190 -16.36 8.91 3.39
C PRO A 190 -16.23 7.62 2.57
N GLY A 191 -17.26 6.77 2.62
CA GLY A 191 -17.30 5.48 1.92
C GLY A 191 -16.53 4.34 2.59
N LEU A 192 -15.72 4.61 3.64
CA LEU A 192 -15.07 3.55 4.41
C LEU A 192 -15.96 3.05 5.57
N CYS A 193 -15.64 1.86 6.09
CA CYS A 193 -16.21 1.31 7.33
C CYS A 193 -15.34 1.65 8.55
N ASN A 194 -15.97 1.75 9.72
CA ASN A 194 -15.27 1.90 11.02
C ASN A 194 -14.70 0.60 11.57
#